data_AF-A0A3A0VKQ2-F1
#
_entry.id   AF-A0A3A0VKQ2-F1
#
_cell.length_a   1.000
_cell.length_b   1.000
_cell.length_c   1.000
_cell.angle_alpha   90.00
_cell.angle_beta   90.00
_cell.angle_gamma   90.00
#
_symmetry.space_group_name_H-M   'P 1'
#
loop_
_entity.id
_entity.type
_entity.pdbx_description
1 polymer ?
#
loop_
_entity_poly.entity_id
_entity_poly.type
_entity_poly.pdbx_seq_one_letter_code
_entity_poly.pdbx_strand_id
1 'polypeptide(L)'
;MAEETSYFWLNCGYNRWNHNEPLVGQTTLFESGAQFSPSQGFRSFKQAKIGDYVIFYQVQMDTGLLGFGQITSVQTGAQNKIRVHFQLQEQLKPLTADYLKRSEQLEFRMSNMKETLFNQITKDEFDLIVSLGKGETKVPRYFFVSEEEEYEPESTHTIFTHTYNGIKRNGYHFYTQLEIGDQLVFYNRKKDQSVIGVGEVSRHIHEKAPIPGRTNSTAIEIYFDKVIEPVSLGTLNKHPKLKNLYFLQENAKQAIASMSKTQYEAIIEMSENDGLKSQFEMVKNEQVIDTQGEDLKPFILLVADKGEGLQAAEDLLQKTNANPVLVAGHPDFSEDMLYGKYLPNESGALYYREGFITNLMPRKDKSYLVIDNFNRVDPDIFQTYINVLEGYEMTMPRYNKEGNMIKWSRQKDSYYHFNPNWHIVGITYDDLNEIKQKYTEQFLKYTRIVKVKQDD
;
A
#
# COMPACT_ATOMS: atom_id res chain seq x y z
N MET A 1 25.26 -39.75 4.00
CA MET A 1 25.11 -38.37 3.53
C MET A 1 24.20 -38.44 2.32
N ALA A 2 22.94 -38.00 2.43
CA ALA A 2 22.08 -37.91 1.26
C ALA A 2 22.66 -36.82 0.35
N GLU A 3 22.91 -37.12 -0.93
CA GLU A 3 23.32 -36.08 -1.87
C GLU A 3 22.22 -35.02 -1.95
N GLU A 4 22.61 -33.76 -1.77
CA GLU A 4 21.70 -32.62 -1.82
C GLU A 4 21.14 -32.49 -3.24
N THR A 5 19.86 -32.83 -3.41
CA THR A 5 19.16 -32.76 -4.70
C THR A 5 19.06 -31.31 -5.16
N SER A 6 19.52 -31.04 -6.38
CA SER A 6 19.43 -29.72 -7.00
C SER A 6 18.22 -29.61 -7.92
N TYR A 7 17.75 -28.37 -8.09
CA TYR A 7 16.57 -28.05 -8.90
C TYR A 7 16.95 -27.03 -9.97
N PHE A 8 16.43 -27.23 -11.18
CA PHE A 8 16.79 -26.40 -12.32
C PHE A 8 15.58 -25.99 -13.16
N TRP A 9 15.77 -24.90 -13.90
CA TRP A 9 14.90 -24.40 -14.95
C TRP A 9 15.62 -24.50 -16.30
N LEU A 10 14.98 -25.13 -17.28
CA LEU A 10 15.51 -25.32 -18.63
C LEU A 10 14.58 -24.69 -19.67
N ASN A 11 15.09 -23.66 -20.34
CA ASN A 11 14.47 -23.09 -21.53
C ASN A 11 14.70 -24.05 -22.72
N CYS A 12 13.63 -24.55 -23.34
CA CYS A 12 13.70 -25.49 -24.45
C CYS A 12 12.92 -24.99 -25.67
N GLY A 13 13.36 -25.39 -26.87
CA GLY A 13 12.64 -25.11 -28.12
C GLY A 13 11.50 -26.11 -28.34
N TYR A 14 10.49 -25.72 -29.12
CA TYR A 14 9.33 -26.57 -29.41
C TYR A 14 9.73 -27.91 -30.03
N ASN A 15 10.65 -27.88 -31.00
CA ASN A 15 11.13 -29.04 -31.76
C ASN A 15 12.04 -30.01 -30.97
N ARG A 16 12.27 -29.76 -29.67
CA ARG A 16 13.06 -30.67 -28.81
C ARG A 16 12.25 -31.87 -28.33
N TRP A 17 10.94 -31.84 -28.51
CA TRP A 17 10.00 -32.86 -28.08
C TRP A 17 9.16 -33.30 -29.27
N ASN A 18 8.82 -34.58 -29.32
CA ASN A 18 7.89 -35.11 -30.31
C ASN A 18 6.45 -34.92 -29.80
N HIS A 19 5.81 -33.83 -30.21
CA HIS A 19 4.43 -33.50 -29.81
C HIS A 19 3.37 -34.42 -30.43
N ASN A 20 3.75 -35.31 -31.36
CA ASN A 20 2.86 -36.31 -31.95
C ASN A 20 2.83 -37.62 -31.14
N GLU A 21 3.66 -37.73 -30.11
CA GLU A 21 3.73 -38.87 -29.20
C GLU A 21 3.51 -38.41 -27.76
N PRO A 22 3.16 -39.32 -26.83
CA PRO A 22 3.14 -39.00 -25.41
C PRO A 22 4.46 -38.36 -24.98
N LEU A 23 4.38 -37.16 -24.40
CA LEU A 23 5.56 -36.39 -24.01
C LEU A 23 6.26 -37.03 -22.80
N VAL A 24 5.48 -37.56 -21.86
CA VAL A 24 5.99 -38.23 -20.66
C VAL A 24 6.84 -39.44 -21.06
N GLY A 25 8.05 -39.53 -20.51
CA GLY A 25 9.02 -40.57 -20.81
C GLY A 25 10.00 -40.21 -21.92
N GLN A 26 9.72 -39.20 -22.76
CA GLN A 26 10.66 -38.73 -23.78
C GLN A 26 11.94 -38.17 -23.13
N THR A 27 13.05 -38.29 -23.85
CA THR A 27 14.35 -37.78 -23.41
C THR A 27 14.91 -36.75 -24.38
N THR A 28 15.60 -35.75 -23.85
CA THR A 28 16.26 -34.71 -24.65
C THR A 28 17.68 -34.45 -24.17
N LEU A 29 18.55 -33.97 -25.07
CA LEU A 29 19.98 -33.77 -24.83
C LEU A 29 20.34 -32.29 -25.02
N PHE A 30 21.06 -31.73 -24.04
CA PHE A 30 21.69 -30.41 -24.16
C PHE A 30 23.20 -30.48 -23.92
N GLU A 31 23.96 -29.66 -24.65
CA GLU A 31 25.41 -29.55 -24.57
C GLU A 31 25.83 -28.13 -24.18
N SER A 32 26.78 -27.99 -23.26
CA SER A 32 27.37 -26.70 -22.90
C SER A 32 28.41 -26.27 -23.94
N GLY A 33 28.05 -25.50 -24.98
CA GLY A 33 29.00 -25.10 -26.05
C GLY A 33 28.79 -23.71 -26.67
N ALA A 34 29.90 -22.95 -26.83
CA ALA A 34 30.24 -21.72 -27.59
C ALA A 34 29.21 -20.59 -27.93
N GLN A 35 27.90 -20.84 -28.01
CA GLN A 35 26.87 -19.83 -28.29
C GLN A 35 26.25 -19.22 -27.02
N PHE A 36 26.82 -19.51 -25.84
CA PHE A 36 26.23 -19.14 -24.55
C PHE A 36 27.08 -18.11 -23.81
N SER A 37 26.43 -17.12 -23.21
CA SER A 37 27.07 -16.19 -22.27
C SER A 37 27.79 -16.99 -21.16
N PRO A 38 29.11 -16.79 -20.94
CA PRO A 38 29.94 -17.67 -20.09
C PRO A 38 29.64 -17.70 -18.58
N SER A 39 28.72 -16.88 -18.06
CA SER A 39 28.71 -16.56 -16.62
C SER A 39 27.82 -17.44 -15.74
N GLN A 40 26.61 -17.82 -16.18
CA GLN A 40 25.65 -18.57 -15.34
C GLN A 40 25.22 -19.94 -15.90
N GLY A 41 24.83 -20.04 -17.18
CA GLY A 41 24.38 -21.30 -17.75
C GLY A 41 25.41 -22.44 -17.64
N PHE A 42 26.69 -22.12 -17.86
CA PHE A 42 27.80 -23.07 -17.74
C PHE A 42 28.03 -23.59 -16.31
N ARG A 43 27.69 -22.80 -15.28
CA ARG A 43 27.80 -23.23 -13.87
C ARG A 43 26.72 -24.26 -13.53
N SER A 44 25.48 -24.04 -13.97
CA SER A 44 24.38 -24.99 -13.79
C SER A 44 24.71 -26.34 -14.43
N PHE A 45 25.30 -26.35 -15.63
CA PHE A 45 25.76 -27.58 -16.29
C PHE A 45 26.85 -28.33 -15.50
N LYS A 46 27.73 -27.61 -14.79
CA LYS A 46 28.76 -28.23 -13.92
C LYS A 46 28.21 -28.84 -12.64
N GLN A 47 27.10 -28.29 -12.14
CA GLN A 47 26.49 -28.70 -10.87
C GLN A 47 25.47 -29.81 -11.06
N ALA A 48 24.93 -29.99 -12.27
CA ALA A 48 23.97 -31.02 -12.61
C ALA A 48 24.50 -32.44 -12.29
N LYS A 49 23.67 -33.20 -11.59
CA LYS A 49 23.89 -34.61 -11.25
C LYS A 49 22.69 -35.45 -11.69
N ILE A 50 22.92 -36.75 -11.80
CA ILE A 50 21.85 -37.72 -12.03
C ILE A 50 20.88 -37.69 -10.85
N GLY A 51 19.58 -37.61 -11.14
CA GLY A 51 18.52 -37.54 -10.12
C GLY A 51 18.08 -36.11 -9.76
N ASP A 52 18.78 -35.07 -10.21
CA ASP A 52 18.33 -33.69 -10.05
C ASP A 52 17.07 -33.42 -10.86
N TYR A 53 16.24 -32.50 -10.37
CA TYR A 53 14.95 -32.16 -10.97
C TYR A 53 15.01 -30.93 -11.86
N VAL A 54 14.22 -30.93 -12.93
CA VAL A 54 14.24 -29.87 -13.94
C VAL A 54 12.82 -29.51 -14.36
N ILE A 55 12.51 -28.21 -14.34
CA ILE A 55 11.36 -27.60 -15.01
C ILE A 55 11.70 -27.38 -16.49
N PHE A 56 10.82 -27.82 -17.39
CA PHE A 56 10.92 -27.56 -18.82
C PHE A 56 9.99 -26.42 -19.20
N TYR A 57 10.56 -25.34 -19.74
CA TYR A 57 9.81 -24.18 -20.22
C TYR A 57 10.04 -23.97 -21.71
N GLN A 58 8.98 -23.89 -22.50
CA GLN A 58 9.07 -23.69 -23.94
C GLN A 58 9.06 -22.20 -24.30
N VAL A 59 10.15 -21.74 -24.92
CA VAL A 59 10.36 -20.33 -25.28
C VAL A 59 9.92 -19.97 -26.70
N GLN A 60 9.60 -20.96 -27.54
CA GLN A 60 9.16 -20.75 -28.91
C GLN A 60 7.64 -20.89 -29.01
N MET A 61 6.99 -20.06 -29.82
CA MET A 61 5.53 -20.11 -30.06
C MET A 61 4.66 -19.81 -28.82
N ASP A 62 5.19 -19.10 -27.81
CA ASP A 62 4.48 -18.74 -26.57
C ASP A 62 3.83 -19.92 -25.82
N THR A 63 4.43 -21.10 -25.92
CA THR A 63 3.87 -22.37 -25.42
C THR A 63 3.98 -22.55 -23.91
N GLY A 64 4.89 -21.84 -23.23
CA GLY A 64 4.92 -21.74 -21.77
C GLY A 64 5.48 -22.98 -21.06
N LEU A 65 5.02 -23.21 -19.83
CA LEU A 65 5.44 -24.32 -18.98
C LEU A 65 5.02 -25.68 -19.59
N LEU A 66 5.99 -26.55 -19.87
CA LEU A 66 5.72 -27.87 -20.47
C LEU A 66 5.48 -28.94 -19.41
N GLY A 67 6.33 -28.95 -18.38
CA GLY A 67 6.35 -30.03 -17.41
C GLY A 67 7.60 -30.03 -16.55
N PHE A 68 7.79 -31.11 -15.80
CA PHE A 68 9.01 -31.34 -15.05
C PHE A 68 9.50 -32.78 -15.19
N GLY A 69 10.75 -33.00 -14.83
CA GLY A 69 11.35 -34.32 -14.83
C GLY A 69 12.74 -34.33 -14.24
N GLN A 70 13.59 -35.23 -14.69
CA GLN A 70 14.87 -35.51 -14.05
C GLN A 70 16.04 -35.59 -15.02
N ILE A 71 17.23 -35.33 -14.50
CA ILE A 71 18.49 -35.60 -15.18
C ILE A 71 18.81 -37.09 -15.08
N THR A 72 18.96 -37.74 -16.23
CA THR A 72 19.21 -39.19 -16.30
C THR A 72 20.67 -39.54 -16.63
N SER A 73 21.43 -38.60 -17.19
CA SER A 73 22.84 -38.81 -17.53
C SER A 73 23.58 -37.49 -17.67
N VAL A 74 24.81 -37.45 -17.14
CA VAL A 74 25.74 -36.31 -17.26
C VAL A 74 27.07 -36.84 -17.76
N GLN A 75 27.57 -36.32 -18.87
CA GLN A 75 28.84 -36.74 -19.49
C GLN A 75 29.71 -35.52 -19.77
N THR A 76 30.97 -35.58 -19.35
CA THR A 76 31.98 -34.56 -19.71
C THR A 76 32.78 -35.06 -20.91
N GLY A 77 32.59 -34.42 -22.06
CA GLY A 77 33.31 -34.71 -23.30
C GLY A 77 34.64 -33.95 -23.44
N ALA A 78 35.33 -34.20 -24.55
CA ALA A 78 36.54 -33.47 -24.91
C ALA A 78 36.27 -31.95 -24.99
N GLN A 79 37.26 -31.13 -24.59
CA GLN A 79 37.18 -29.66 -24.50
C GLN A 79 36.24 -29.10 -23.39
N ASN A 80 36.04 -29.81 -22.27
CA ASN A 80 35.19 -29.37 -21.14
C ASN A 80 33.71 -29.12 -21.49
N LYS A 81 33.22 -29.76 -22.56
CA LYS A 81 31.80 -29.73 -22.92
C LYS A 81 31.02 -30.74 -22.09
N ILE A 82 29.99 -30.30 -21.41
CA ILE A 82 29.11 -31.14 -20.58
C ILE A 82 27.84 -31.42 -21.38
N ARG A 83 27.49 -32.70 -21.47
CA ARG A 83 26.28 -33.22 -22.11
C ARG A 83 25.35 -33.74 -21.03
N VAL A 84 24.13 -33.24 -20.99
CA VAL A 84 23.12 -33.62 -20.00
C VAL A 84 21.90 -34.16 -20.71
N HIS A 85 21.49 -35.37 -20.34
CA HIS A 85 20.23 -35.97 -20.76
C HIS A 85 19.17 -35.71 -19.70
N PHE A 86 18.01 -35.29 -20.17
CA PHE A 86 16.84 -35.02 -19.35
C PHE A 86 15.71 -35.93 -19.80
N GLN A 87 14.88 -36.38 -18.86
CA GLN A 87 13.66 -37.11 -19.14
C GLN A 87 12.46 -36.35 -18.58
N LEU A 88 11.41 -36.17 -19.39
CA LEU A 88 10.15 -35.59 -18.91
C LEU A 88 9.38 -36.65 -18.11
N GLN A 89 9.00 -36.34 -16.87
CA GLN A 89 8.26 -37.28 -16.01
C GLN A 89 6.78 -36.92 -15.91
N GLU A 90 6.46 -35.63 -15.91
CA GLU A 90 5.08 -35.17 -15.79
C GLU A 90 4.86 -33.92 -16.64
N GLN A 91 3.69 -33.83 -17.25
CA GLN A 91 3.26 -32.67 -18.03
C GLN A 91 2.51 -31.69 -17.11
N LEU A 92 2.76 -30.40 -17.27
CA LEU A 92 2.11 -29.33 -16.52
C LEU A 92 1.25 -28.48 -17.45
N LYS A 93 0.34 -27.68 -16.88
CA LYS A 93 -0.42 -26.69 -17.64
C LYS A 93 0.53 -25.66 -18.28
N PRO A 94 0.23 -25.19 -19.51
CA PRO A 94 1.05 -24.23 -20.24
C PRO A 94 0.94 -22.82 -19.64
N LEU A 95 1.62 -22.60 -18.52
CA LEU A 95 1.71 -21.30 -17.85
C LEU A 95 2.81 -20.46 -18.47
N THR A 96 2.51 -19.20 -18.79
CA THR A 96 3.49 -18.27 -19.34
C THR A 96 4.42 -17.72 -18.25
N ALA A 97 5.62 -17.27 -18.63
CA ALA A 97 6.53 -16.58 -17.73
C ALA A 97 5.88 -15.34 -17.10
N ASP A 98 4.99 -14.65 -17.81
CA ASP A 98 4.26 -13.50 -17.29
C ASP A 98 3.19 -13.89 -16.27
N TYR A 99 2.63 -15.10 -16.36
CA TYR A 99 1.80 -15.65 -15.29
C TYR A 99 2.64 -15.96 -14.04
N LEU A 100 3.77 -16.65 -14.21
CA LEU A 100 4.64 -17.05 -13.09
C LEU A 100 5.24 -15.85 -12.35
N LYS A 101 5.62 -14.78 -13.06
CA LYS A 101 6.12 -13.51 -12.46
C LYS A 101 5.13 -12.81 -11.54
N ARG A 102 3.84 -13.17 -11.57
CA ARG A 102 2.84 -12.59 -10.65
C ARG A 102 3.09 -13.02 -9.20
N SER A 103 3.78 -14.14 -8.98
CA SER A 103 4.19 -14.57 -7.65
C SER A 103 5.43 -13.78 -7.22
N GLU A 104 5.39 -13.14 -6.06
CA GLU A 104 6.55 -12.42 -5.50
C GLU A 104 7.77 -13.34 -5.37
N GLN A 105 7.56 -14.62 -5.03
CA GLN A 105 8.62 -15.62 -4.90
C GLN A 105 9.30 -15.93 -6.24
N LEU A 106 8.58 -15.80 -7.36
CA LEU A 106 9.09 -16.10 -8.70
C LEU A 106 9.45 -14.86 -9.51
N GLU A 107 8.95 -13.67 -9.17
CA GLU A 107 9.13 -12.43 -9.93
C GLU A 107 10.61 -12.13 -10.18
N PHE A 108 11.40 -12.07 -9.10
CA PHE A 108 12.83 -11.81 -9.18
C PHE A 108 13.56 -12.89 -9.99
N ARG A 109 13.24 -14.17 -9.74
CA ARG A 109 13.87 -15.30 -10.44
C ARG A 109 13.58 -15.24 -11.94
N MET A 110 12.32 -15.17 -12.32
CA MET A 110 11.86 -15.15 -13.72
C MET A 110 12.35 -13.92 -14.48
N SER A 111 12.49 -12.77 -13.82
CA SER A 111 13.02 -11.56 -14.44
C SER A 111 14.51 -11.67 -14.76
N ASN A 112 15.26 -12.41 -13.95
CA ASN A 112 16.72 -12.56 -14.10
C ASN A 112 17.15 -13.75 -14.96
N MET A 113 16.25 -14.68 -15.32
CA MET A 113 16.58 -15.88 -16.10
C MET A 113 16.51 -15.71 -17.64
N LYS A 114 16.13 -14.53 -18.15
CA LYS A 114 15.70 -14.32 -19.55
C LYS A 114 16.73 -14.67 -20.64
N GLU A 115 18.01 -14.83 -20.31
CA GLU A 115 19.08 -15.04 -21.30
C GLU A 115 19.83 -16.37 -21.15
N THR A 116 19.53 -17.13 -20.10
CA THR A 116 20.27 -18.35 -19.74
C THR A 116 19.42 -19.58 -20.02
N LEU A 117 20.00 -20.51 -20.79
CA LEU A 117 19.34 -21.76 -21.17
C LEU A 117 18.96 -22.61 -19.95
N PHE A 118 19.86 -22.68 -18.96
CA PHE A 118 19.78 -23.61 -17.84
C PHE A 118 20.17 -22.91 -16.54
N ASN A 119 19.22 -22.79 -15.62
CA ASN A 119 19.34 -22.00 -14.39
C ASN A 119 19.07 -22.85 -13.17
N GLN A 120 19.86 -22.69 -12.12
CA GLN A 120 19.52 -23.26 -10.83
C GLN A 120 18.39 -22.45 -10.19
N ILE A 121 17.41 -23.18 -9.64
CA ILE A 121 16.29 -22.63 -8.85
C ILE A 121 16.30 -23.29 -7.48
N THR A 122 15.63 -22.68 -6.51
CA THR A 122 15.48 -23.28 -5.18
C THR A 122 14.41 -24.38 -5.20
N LYS A 123 14.42 -25.22 -4.16
CA LYS A 123 13.36 -26.22 -3.97
C LYS A 123 11.99 -25.56 -3.85
N ASP A 124 11.87 -24.49 -3.08
CA ASP A 124 10.59 -23.80 -2.89
C ASP A 124 10.08 -23.16 -4.19
N GLU A 125 10.99 -22.60 -5.01
CA GLU A 125 10.66 -22.11 -6.36
C GLU A 125 10.15 -23.26 -7.26
N PHE A 126 10.81 -24.43 -7.22
CA PHE A 126 10.41 -25.62 -7.97
C PHE A 126 9.03 -26.14 -7.53
N ASP A 127 8.84 -26.35 -6.23
CA ASP A 127 7.61 -26.89 -5.65
C ASP A 127 6.42 -25.97 -5.96
N LEU A 128 6.61 -24.65 -5.88
CA LEU A 128 5.59 -23.66 -6.28
C LEU A 128 5.25 -23.76 -7.77
N ILE A 129 6.25 -23.81 -8.67
CA ILE A 129 6.00 -23.91 -10.12
C ILE A 129 5.24 -25.20 -10.46
N VAL A 130 5.60 -26.31 -9.81
CA VAL A 130 4.90 -27.59 -9.98
C VAL A 130 3.46 -27.50 -9.49
N SER A 131 3.22 -26.94 -8.30
CA SER A 131 1.87 -26.79 -7.75
C SER A 131 0.99 -25.88 -8.62
N LEU A 132 1.55 -24.77 -9.14
CA LEU A 132 0.88 -23.89 -10.11
C LEU A 132 0.58 -24.63 -11.42
N GLY A 133 1.56 -25.38 -11.94
CA GLY A 133 1.43 -26.15 -13.18
C GLY A 133 0.41 -27.29 -13.09
N LYS A 134 0.25 -27.91 -11.91
CA LYS A 134 -0.81 -28.89 -11.62
C LYS A 134 -2.16 -28.19 -11.41
N GLY A 135 -2.13 -26.91 -11.03
CA GLY A 135 -3.31 -26.12 -10.68
C GLY A 135 -3.84 -26.42 -9.29
N GLU A 136 -3.01 -26.96 -8.41
CA GLU A 136 -3.30 -27.14 -6.98
C GLU A 136 -3.27 -25.80 -6.24
N THR A 137 -2.41 -24.90 -6.71
CA THR A 137 -2.35 -23.49 -6.29
C THR A 137 -2.57 -22.57 -7.49
N LYS A 138 -3.03 -21.35 -7.21
CA LYS A 138 -3.12 -20.25 -8.17
C LYS A 138 -2.41 -19.02 -7.61
N VAL A 139 -1.80 -18.23 -8.48
CA VAL A 139 -1.30 -16.92 -8.05
C VAL A 139 -2.49 -15.96 -7.91
N PRO A 140 -2.75 -15.40 -6.72
CA PRO A 140 -3.84 -14.46 -6.54
C PRO A 140 -3.60 -13.22 -7.40
N ARG A 141 -4.66 -12.75 -8.06
CA ARG A 141 -4.63 -11.49 -8.80
C ARG A 141 -5.45 -10.46 -8.09
N TYR A 142 -5.00 -9.22 -8.18
CA TYR A 142 -5.58 -8.11 -7.46
C TYR A 142 -6.08 -7.08 -8.45
N PHE A 143 -7.30 -6.62 -8.26
CA PHE A 143 -7.91 -5.61 -9.11
C PHE A 143 -8.52 -4.49 -8.29
N PHE A 144 -8.43 -3.29 -8.83
CA PHE A 144 -9.13 -2.11 -8.37
C PHE A 144 -10.44 -1.98 -9.13
N VAL A 145 -11.57 -1.90 -8.44
CA VAL A 145 -12.89 -1.78 -9.06
C VAL A 145 -13.54 -0.48 -8.60
N SER A 146 -13.94 0.38 -9.54
CA SER A 146 -14.64 1.62 -9.26
C SER A 146 -16.14 1.45 -9.51
N GLU A 147 -16.90 1.50 -8.42
CA GLU A 147 -18.35 1.41 -8.43
C GLU A 147 -18.99 2.59 -7.69
N GLU A 148 -20.28 2.80 -7.92
CA GLU A 148 -21.04 3.82 -7.22
C GLU A 148 -22.09 3.23 -6.26
N GLU A 149 -22.32 1.93 -6.37
CA GLU A 149 -23.26 1.18 -5.54
C GLU A 149 -22.62 0.83 -4.19
N GLU A 150 -23.46 0.72 -3.17
CA GLU A 150 -23.06 0.16 -1.88
C GLU A 150 -23.31 -1.34 -1.90
N TYR A 151 -22.36 -2.10 -1.33
CA TYR A 151 -22.43 -3.56 -1.26
C TYR A 151 -22.62 -3.99 0.19
N GLU A 152 -23.54 -4.93 0.39
CA GLU A 152 -23.70 -5.58 1.69
C GLU A 152 -22.53 -6.56 1.93
N PRO A 153 -21.92 -6.56 3.13
CA PRO A 153 -20.93 -7.56 3.54
C PRO A 153 -21.43 -9.00 3.34
N GLU A 154 -20.48 -9.91 3.13
CA GLU A 154 -20.70 -11.35 3.02
C GLU A 154 -21.76 -11.77 1.98
N SER A 155 -21.90 -11.01 0.88
CA SER A 155 -22.95 -11.25 -0.11
C SER A 155 -22.48 -11.11 -1.55
N THR A 156 -23.20 -11.77 -2.46
CA THR A 156 -22.85 -11.81 -3.89
C THR A 156 -23.56 -10.70 -4.67
N HIS A 157 -22.78 -9.92 -5.41
CA HIS A 157 -23.27 -8.80 -6.22
C HIS A 157 -22.95 -8.98 -7.69
N THR A 158 -23.73 -8.31 -8.54
CA THR A 158 -23.55 -8.34 -9.99
C THR A 158 -22.89 -7.05 -10.47
N ILE A 159 -21.76 -7.18 -11.15
CA ILE A 159 -21.11 -6.04 -11.82
C ILE A 159 -21.24 -6.20 -13.32
N PHE A 160 -21.95 -5.26 -13.95
CA PHE A 160 -22.10 -5.26 -15.39
C PHE A 160 -20.85 -4.73 -16.09
N THR A 161 -20.46 -5.40 -17.19
CA THR A 161 -19.25 -5.07 -17.96
C THR A 161 -19.47 -3.97 -19.01
N HIS A 162 -20.73 -3.66 -19.31
CA HIS A 162 -21.15 -2.62 -20.25
C HIS A 162 -22.04 -1.57 -19.55
N THR A 163 -22.22 -0.40 -20.15
CA THR A 163 -23.25 0.58 -19.74
C THR A 163 -24.65 0.13 -20.14
N TYR A 164 -25.69 0.84 -19.71
CA TYR A 164 -27.08 0.57 -20.12
C TYR A 164 -27.28 0.54 -21.64
N ASN A 165 -26.53 1.37 -22.37
CA ASN A 165 -26.56 1.46 -23.83
C ASN A 165 -25.68 0.40 -24.52
N GLY A 166 -25.05 -0.51 -23.78
CA GLY A 166 -24.24 -1.58 -24.34
C GLY A 166 -22.83 -1.15 -24.72
N ILE A 167 -22.38 0.01 -24.26
CA ILE A 167 -21.00 0.47 -24.45
C ILE A 167 -20.12 -0.23 -23.42
N LYS A 168 -19.00 -0.83 -23.86
CA LYS A 168 -18.01 -1.46 -22.97
C LYS A 168 -17.54 -0.45 -21.92
N ARG A 169 -17.56 -0.84 -20.64
CA ARG A 169 -16.99 0.00 -19.57
C ARG A 169 -15.47 0.12 -19.80
N ASN A 170 -14.93 1.26 -19.41
CA ASN A 170 -13.49 1.49 -19.54
C ASN A 170 -12.72 0.47 -18.70
N GLY A 171 -11.65 -0.10 -19.27
CA GLY A 171 -10.94 -1.23 -18.68
C GLY A 171 -11.55 -2.59 -19.03
N TYR A 172 -12.43 -2.68 -20.04
CA TYR A 172 -13.15 -3.92 -20.40
C TYR A 172 -12.27 -5.18 -20.52
N HIS A 173 -11.06 -5.04 -21.06
CA HIS A 173 -10.15 -6.18 -21.20
C HIS A 173 -9.79 -6.83 -19.86
N PHE A 174 -9.83 -6.09 -18.74
CA PHE A 174 -9.59 -6.67 -17.42
C PHE A 174 -10.72 -7.60 -17.00
N TYR A 175 -11.98 -7.27 -17.30
CA TYR A 175 -13.10 -8.19 -17.04
C TYR A 175 -12.91 -9.53 -17.76
N THR A 176 -12.39 -9.51 -18.99
CA THR A 176 -12.12 -10.75 -19.75
C THR A 176 -10.95 -11.56 -19.20
N GLN A 177 -10.12 -10.95 -18.36
CA GLN A 177 -8.99 -11.61 -17.72
C GLN A 177 -9.36 -12.19 -16.35
N LEU A 178 -10.41 -11.71 -15.70
CA LEU A 178 -10.80 -12.17 -14.35
C LEU A 178 -11.02 -13.68 -14.29
N GLU A 179 -10.70 -14.30 -13.16
CA GLU A 179 -11.00 -15.69 -12.83
C GLU A 179 -11.66 -15.72 -11.46
N ILE A 180 -12.40 -16.79 -11.19
CA ILE A 180 -12.96 -17.06 -9.88
C ILE A 180 -11.82 -17.10 -8.83
N GLY A 181 -11.98 -16.34 -7.75
CA GLY A 181 -11.02 -16.17 -6.65
C GLY A 181 -10.08 -14.97 -6.80
N ASP A 182 -10.13 -14.22 -7.90
CA ASP A 182 -9.37 -12.97 -8.02
C ASP A 182 -9.86 -11.95 -6.98
N GLN A 183 -8.92 -11.30 -6.31
CA GLN A 183 -9.17 -10.36 -5.21
C GLN A 183 -9.44 -8.95 -5.74
N LEU A 184 -10.40 -8.27 -5.13
CA LEU A 184 -10.89 -6.97 -5.54
C LEU A 184 -10.82 -5.98 -4.36
N VAL A 185 -10.40 -4.74 -4.64
CA VAL A 185 -10.68 -3.58 -3.77
C VAL A 185 -11.76 -2.72 -4.42
N PHE A 186 -12.70 -2.26 -3.61
CA PHE A 186 -13.85 -1.48 -4.06
C PHE A 186 -13.66 -0.01 -3.74
N TYR A 187 -13.59 0.80 -4.79
CA TYR A 187 -13.50 2.25 -4.71
C TYR A 187 -14.82 2.89 -5.07
N ASN A 188 -15.33 3.72 -4.16
CA ASN A 188 -16.60 4.39 -4.32
C ASN A 188 -16.41 5.91 -4.53
N ARG A 189 -16.84 6.37 -5.70
CA ARG A 189 -16.73 7.79 -6.11
C ARG A 189 -17.65 8.72 -5.32
N LYS A 190 -18.74 8.19 -4.76
CA LYS A 190 -19.74 8.95 -3.98
C LYS A 190 -19.43 8.98 -2.48
N LYS A 191 -18.53 8.12 -1.99
CA LYS A 191 -18.05 8.09 -0.60
C LYS A 191 -16.71 8.79 -0.49
N ASP A 192 -16.71 10.10 -0.71
CA ASP A 192 -15.53 10.96 -0.61
C ASP A 192 -14.32 10.45 -1.39
N GLN A 193 -14.58 9.77 -2.51
CA GLN A 193 -13.54 9.19 -3.37
C GLN A 193 -12.63 8.24 -2.58
N SER A 194 -13.20 7.21 -1.96
CA SER A 194 -12.47 6.31 -1.06
C SER A 194 -12.57 4.84 -1.45
N VAL A 195 -11.55 4.05 -1.08
CA VAL A 195 -11.66 2.58 -1.05
C VAL A 195 -12.44 2.19 0.19
N ILE A 196 -13.51 1.42 0.03
CA ILE A 196 -14.52 1.14 1.07
C ILE A 196 -14.63 -0.34 1.44
N GLY A 197 -14.05 -1.24 0.66
CA GLY A 197 -14.18 -2.67 0.94
C GLY A 197 -13.33 -3.55 0.07
N VAL A 198 -13.38 -4.84 0.39
CA VAL A 198 -12.69 -5.92 -0.31
C VAL A 198 -13.63 -7.05 -0.65
N GLY A 199 -13.26 -7.86 -1.64
CA GLY A 199 -13.99 -9.04 -2.02
C GLY A 199 -13.27 -9.83 -3.09
N GLU A 200 -13.97 -10.75 -3.72
CA GLU A 200 -13.41 -11.61 -4.74
C GLU A 200 -14.39 -11.87 -5.89
N VAL A 201 -13.86 -12.28 -7.04
CA VAL A 201 -14.69 -12.72 -8.17
C VAL A 201 -15.27 -14.10 -7.84
N SER A 202 -16.60 -14.19 -7.76
CA SER A 202 -17.32 -15.45 -7.52
C SER A 202 -17.75 -16.13 -8.82
N ARG A 203 -17.96 -15.35 -9.88
CA ARG A 203 -18.29 -15.88 -11.22
C ARG A 203 -17.67 -15.06 -12.33
N HIS A 204 -17.05 -15.77 -13.28
CA HIS A 204 -16.51 -15.16 -14.49
C HIS A 204 -17.60 -14.55 -15.39
N ILE A 205 -17.19 -13.85 -16.45
CA ILE A 205 -18.08 -13.23 -17.42
C ILE A 205 -19.13 -14.23 -17.91
N HIS A 206 -20.39 -13.83 -17.81
CA HIS A 206 -21.54 -14.57 -18.32
C HIS A 206 -22.64 -13.58 -18.75
N GLU A 207 -23.60 -14.06 -19.53
CA GLU A 207 -24.79 -13.29 -19.89
C GLU A 207 -25.93 -13.59 -18.91
N LYS A 208 -26.55 -12.54 -18.36
CA LYS A 208 -27.80 -12.67 -17.61
C LYS A 208 -29.00 -12.60 -18.56
N ALA A 209 -30.17 -13.02 -18.08
CA ALA A 209 -31.42 -12.86 -18.82
C ALA A 209 -31.63 -11.39 -19.25
N PRO A 210 -32.34 -11.13 -20.38
CA PRO A 210 -32.60 -9.77 -20.83
C PRO A 210 -33.23 -8.90 -19.74
N ILE A 211 -32.64 -7.74 -19.49
CA ILE A 211 -33.08 -6.81 -18.44
C ILE A 211 -33.75 -5.61 -19.14
N PRO A 212 -35.00 -5.25 -18.79
CA PRO A 212 -35.66 -4.08 -19.36
C PRO A 212 -34.82 -2.81 -19.22
N GLY A 213 -34.70 -2.03 -20.29
CA GLY A 213 -33.93 -0.77 -20.32
C GLY A 213 -32.41 -0.94 -20.49
N ARG A 214 -31.91 -2.17 -20.67
CA ARG A 214 -30.49 -2.45 -20.86
C ARG A 214 -30.26 -3.28 -22.13
N THR A 215 -29.36 -2.82 -22.99
CA THR A 215 -29.10 -3.48 -24.28
C THR A 215 -28.10 -4.63 -24.22
N ASN A 216 -27.29 -4.72 -23.15
CA ASN A 216 -26.33 -5.81 -22.95
C ASN A 216 -26.31 -6.24 -21.47
N SER A 217 -26.59 -7.51 -21.19
CA SER A 217 -26.67 -8.09 -19.84
C SER A 217 -25.41 -8.86 -19.42
N THR A 218 -24.28 -8.67 -20.11
CA THR A 218 -23.01 -9.33 -19.78
C THR A 218 -22.44 -8.79 -18.48
N ALA A 219 -22.18 -9.67 -17.51
CA ALA A 219 -21.78 -9.33 -16.16
C ALA A 219 -20.77 -10.32 -15.58
N ILE A 220 -20.13 -9.92 -14.48
CA ILE A 220 -19.44 -10.81 -13.54
C ILE A 220 -20.26 -10.88 -12.24
N GLU A 221 -20.06 -11.93 -11.44
CA GLU A 221 -20.52 -11.94 -10.04
C GLU A 221 -19.29 -11.82 -9.14
N ILE A 222 -19.45 -11.02 -8.09
CA ILE A 222 -18.42 -10.82 -7.06
C ILE A 222 -19.01 -11.20 -5.72
N TYR A 223 -18.21 -11.77 -4.84
CA TYR A 223 -18.52 -11.91 -3.43
C TYR A 223 -17.87 -10.73 -2.71
N PHE A 224 -18.67 -9.86 -2.12
CA PHE A 224 -18.17 -8.76 -1.30
C PHE A 224 -17.94 -9.29 0.10
N ASP A 225 -16.69 -9.31 0.54
CA ASP A 225 -16.28 -9.95 1.79
C ASP A 225 -16.63 -9.04 2.97
N LYS A 226 -15.96 -7.89 3.07
CA LYS A 226 -16.14 -6.95 4.16
C LYS A 226 -15.94 -5.50 3.74
N VAL A 227 -16.60 -4.63 4.50
CA VAL A 227 -16.28 -3.20 4.53
C VAL A 227 -14.95 -3.00 5.26
N ILE A 228 -14.14 -2.07 4.79
CA ILE A 228 -12.90 -1.65 5.43
C ILE A 228 -13.01 -0.16 5.80
N GLU A 229 -12.14 0.31 6.71
CA GLU A 229 -12.07 1.74 7.03
C GLU A 229 -11.74 2.54 5.76
N PRO A 230 -12.55 3.55 5.37
CA PRO A 230 -12.39 4.21 4.09
C PRO A 230 -11.02 4.87 3.88
N VAL A 231 -10.35 4.55 2.78
CA VAL A 231 -9.07 5.20 2.42
C VAL A 231 -9.29 6.16 1.25
N SER A 232 -9.24 7.46 1.54
CA SER A 232 -9.49 8.51 0.54
C SER A 232 -8.44 8.53 -0.58
N LEU A 233 -8.84 9.00 -1.76
CA LEU A 233 -7.98 9.22 -2.92
C LEU A 233 -6.79 10.12 -2.59
N GLY A 234 -7.01 11.15 -1.76
CA GLY A 234 -5.97 12.04 -1.29
C GLY A 234 -4.91 11.33 -0.45
N THR A 235 -5.31 10.33 0.36
CA THR A 235 -4.39 9.50 1.14
C THR A 235 -3.67 8.51 0.23
N LEU A 236 -4.39 7.81 -0.66
CA LEU A 236 -3.82 6.85 -1.62
C LEU A 236 -2.73 7.49 -2.49
N ASN A 237 -2.97 8.71 -3.00
CA ASN A 237 -2.02 9.46 -3.84
C ASN A 237 -0.73 9.86 -3.11
N LYS A 238 -0.74 9.91 -1.77
CA LYS A 238 0.46 10.21 -0.97
C LYS A 238 1.33 8.97 -0.73
N HIS A 239 0.80 7.76 -0.91
CA HIS A 239 1.55 6.55 -0.61
C HIS A 239 2.58 6.24 -1.71
N PRO A 240 3.88 6.07 -1.38
CA PRO A 240 4.95 5.92 -2.38
C PRO A 240 4.74 4.76 -3.37
N LYS A 241 4.17 3.63 -2.89
CA LYS A 241 3.89 2.45 -3.72
C LYS A 241 2.66 2.63 -4.64
N LEU A 242 1.81 3.64 -4.35
CA LEU A 242 0.54 3.88 -5.05
C LEU A 242 0.58 5.15 -5.91
N LYS A 243 1.54 6.07 -5.69
CA LYS A 243 1.67 7.37 -6.38
C LYS A 243 1.66 7.31 -7.91
N ASN A 244 2.10 6.18 -8.49
CA ASN A 244 2.17 5.98 -9.94
C ASN A 244 0.98 5.19 -10.50
N LEU A 245 -0.03 4.88 -9.69
CA LEU A 245 -1.23 4.23 -10.18
C LEU A 245 -2.02 5.21 -11.05
N TYR A 246 -2.01 4.96 -12.35
CA TYR A 246 -2.74 5.75 -13.35
C TYR A 246 -4.23 5.94 -12.99
N PHE A 247 -4.83 5.00 -12.27
CA PHE A 247 -6.24 5.05 -11.87
C PHE A 247 -6.55 5.95 -10.67
N LEU A 248 -5.55 6.37 -9.89
CA LEU A 248 -5.72 7.34 -8.80
C LEU A 248 -5.66 8.80 -9.26
N GLN A 249 -5.50 9.02 -10.57
CA GLN A 249 -5.63 10.35 -11.17
C GLN A 249 -7.12 10.72 -11.29
N GLU A 250 -7.50 11.95 -10.95
CA GLU A 250 -8.90 12.43 -11.00
C GLU A 250 -9.57 12.22 -12.37
N ASN A 251 -8.76 12.13 -13.43
CA ASN A 251 -9.22 11.97 -14.81
C ASN A 251 -9.39 10.50 -15.23
N ALA A 252 -9.03 9.54 -14.38
CA ALA A 252 -9.06 8.13 -14.72
C ALA A 252 -10.50 7.62 -14.81
N LYS A 253 -10.95 7.36 -16.05
CA LYS A 253 -12.30 6.85 -16.31
C LYS A 253 -12.43 5.34 -16.24
N GLN A 254 -11.37 4.60 -15.86
CA GLN A 254 -11.40 3.13 -15.80
C GLN A 254 -12.34 2.65 -14.68
N ALA A 255 -13.20 1.68 -15.01
CA ALA A 255 -14.10 1.03 -14.05
C ALA A 255 -13.40 -0.11 -13.32
N ILE A 256 -12.38 -0.71 -13.96
CA ILE A 256 -11.57 -1.78 -13.38
C ILE A 256 -10.13 -1.64 -13.87
N ALA A 257 -9.16 -1.97 -13.01
CA ALA A 257 -7.74 -2.01 -13.33
C ALA A 257 -7.04 -3.13 -12.57
N SER A 258 -6.00 -3.73 -13.15
CA SER A 258 -5.12 -4.65 -12.41
C SER A 258 -4.20 -3.90 -11.45
N MET A 259 -3.85 -4.54 -10.34
CA MET A 259 -2.89 -4.07 -9.35
C MET A 259 -1.87 -5.16 -9.04
N SER A 260 -0.71 -4.76 -8.51
CA SER A 260 0.21 -5.71 -7.89
C SER A 260 -0.26 -6.07 -6.47
N LYS A 261 0.21 -7.21 -5.96
CA LYS A 261 -0.01 -7.62 -4.57
C LYS A 261 0.42 -6.54 -3.58
N THR A 262 1.62 -6.00 -3.75
CA THR A 262 2.17 -4.96 -2.88
C THR A 262 1.32 -3.68 -2.88
N GLN A 263 0.61 -3.39 -3.98
CA GLN A 263 -0.32 -2.27 -4.03
C GLN A 263 -1.61 -2.59 -3.29
N TYR A 264 -2.14 -3.80 -3.44
CA TYR A 264 -3.31 -4.26 -2.70
C TYR A 264 -3.05 -4.22 -1.19
N GLU A 265 -1.97 -4.83 -0.73
CA GLU A 265 -1.58 -4.86 0.69
C GLU A 265 -1.38 -3.45 1.25
N ALA A 266 -0.77 -2.54 0.50
CA ALA A 266 -0.62 -1.15 0.94
C ALA A 266 -1.98 -0.46 1.17
N ILE A 267 -2.99 -0.75 0.36
CA ILE A 267 -4.34 -0.19 0.56
C ILE A 267 -4.98 -0.76 1.83
N ILE A 268 -4.83 -2.07 2.07
CA ILE A 268 -5.34 -2.73 3.28
C ILE A 268 -4.65 -2.18 4.53
N GLU A 269 -3.31 -2.09 4.52
CA GLU A 269 -2.53 -1.54 5.63
C GLU A 269 -2.92 -0.07 5.94
N MET A 270 -3.15 0.72 4.89
CA MET A 270 -3.60 2.11 5.04
C MET A 270 -5.00 2.21 5.62
N SER A 271 -5.88 1.25 5.33
CA SER A 271 -7.21 1.16 5.94
C SER A 271 -7.12 0.81 7.42
N GLU A 272 -6.29 -0.16 7.76
CA GLU A 272 -6.11 -0.60 9.16
C GLU A 272 -5.48 0.49 10.06
N ASN A 273 -4.67 1.40 9.49
CA ASN A 273 -3.89 2.38 10.25
C ASN A 273 -4.08 3.86 9.82
N ASP A 274 -5.17 4.23 9.14
CA ASP A 274 -5.43 5.60 8.62
C ASP A 274 -4.22 6.23 7.86
N GLY A 275 -3.43 5.39 7.17
CA GLY A 275 -2.24 5.81 6.43
C GLY A 275 -0.97 6.11 7.27
N LEU A 276 -0.91 5.73 8.55
CA LEU A 276 0.31 5.77 9.37
C LEU A 276 1.32 4.68 8.94
N LYS A 277 2.63 4.89 9.19
CA LYS A 277 3.65 3.84 8.98
C LYS A 277 3.39 2.66 9.93
N SER A 278 3.74 1.43 9.52
CA SER A 278 3.58 0.20 10.31
C SER A 278 4.09 0.27 11.75
N GLN A 279 5.12 1.07 12.03
CA GLN A 279 5.71 1.34 13.36
C GLN A 279 4.81 2.17 14.29
N PHE A 280 3.69 2.69 13.81
CA PHE A 280 2.72 3.45 14.59
C PHE A 280 1.36 2.74 14.59
N GLU A 281 0.60 2.94 15.66
CA GLU A 281 -0.77 2.47 15.80
C GLU A 281 -1.66 3.64 16.24
N MET A 282 -2.78 3.83 15.55
CA MET A 282 -3.78 4.80 15.99
C MET A 282 -4.64 4.19 17.09
N VAL A 283 -4.75 4.87 18.23
CA VAL A 283 -5.60 4.40 19.33
C VAL A 283 -7.04 4.87 19.08
N LYS A 284 -7.95 3.93 18.80
CA LYS A 284 -9.39 4.22 18.68
C LYS A 284 -9.93 4.67 20.05
N ASN A 285 -10.56 5.84 20.10
CA ASN A 285 -11.11 6.40 21.33
C ASN A 285 -12.61 6.07 21.41
N GLU A 286 -12.98 4.96 22.07
CA GLU A 286 -14.37 4.46 22.14
C GLU A 286 -15.38 5.41 22.81
N GLN A 287 -14.92 6.44 23.52
CA GLN A 287 -15.75 7.36 24.29
C GLN A 287 -16.18 8.62 23.53
N VAL A 288 -15.65 8.88 22.33
CA VAL A 288 -16.03 10.04 21.54
C VAL A 288 -17.14 9.62 20.57
N ILE A 289 -18.35 10.09 20.81
CA ILE A 289 -19.48 9.93 19.87
C ILE A 289 -19.05 10.59 18.55
N ASP A 290 -18.82 9.76 17.54
CA ASP A 290 -18.37 10.18 16.22
C ASP A 290 -19.54 10.79 15.44
N THR A 291 -19.92 12.00 15.83
CA THR A 291 -20.94 12.79 15.14
C THR A 291 -20.28 13.85 14.27
N GLN A 292 -20.16 13.52 12.98
CA GLN A 292 -20.11 14.44 11.83
C GLN A 292 -19.09 15.60 11.85
N GLY A 293 -17.83 15.32 12.23
CA GLY A 293 -16.78 16.35 12.23
C GLY A 293 -15.36 15.84 11.99
N GLU A 294 -15.17 14.78 11.22
CA GLU A 294 -13.88 14.09 11.05
C GLU A 294 -12.71 14.96 10.52
N ASP A 295 -12.97 16.11 9.89
CA ASP A 295 -11.95 16.75 9.07
C ASP A 295 -10.86 17.53 9.83
N LEU A 296 -10.99 17.78 11.13
CA LEU A 296 -10.09 18.73 11.81
C LEU A 296 -9.61 18.28 13.18
N LYS A 297 -8.52 17.50 13.21
CA LYS A 297 -7.80 17.13 14.45
C LYS A 297 -6.38 17.70 14.42
N PRO A 298 -6.18 18.98 14.78
CA PRO A 298 -4.88 19.63 14.69
C PRO A 298 -3.88 19.15 15.74
N PHE A 299 -4.33 18.46 16.80
CA PHE A 299 -3.43 17.88 17.80
C PHE A 299 -3.13 16.42 17.46
N ILE A 300 -1.86 16.05 17.56
CA ILE A 300 -1.38 14.68 17.52
C ILE A 300 -0.66 14.42 18.84
N LEU A 301 -1.23 13.59 19.70
CA LEU A 301 -0.54 13.08 20.88
C LEU A 301 0.23 11.80 20.51
N LEU A 302 1.56 11.91 20.45
CA LEU A 302 2.46 10.80 20.18
C LEU A 302 2.89 10.16 21.49
N VAL A 303 2.41 8.94 21.75
CA VAL A 303 2.75 8.12 22.91
C VAL A 303 4.00 7.31 22.57
N ALA A 304 5.10 7.61 23.26
CA ALA A 304 6.40 6.99 23.04
C ALA A 304 7.10 6.66 24.37
N ASP A 305 8.10 5.78 24.32
CA ASP A 305 8.95 5.52 25.47
C ASP A 305 9.95 6.65 25.72
N LYS A 306 10.38 6.76 26.99
CA LYS A 306 11.33 7.79 27.41
C LYS A 306 12.63 7.67 26.63
N GLY A 307 12.99 8.73 25.92
CA GLY A 307 14.23 8.82 25.13
C GLY A 307 14.02 8.60 23.62
N GLU A 308 12.87 8.08 23.20
CA GLU A 308 12.58 7.78 21.78
C GLU A 308 11.62 8.78 21.13
N GLY A 309 10.96 9.62 21.93
CA GLY A 309 9.87 10.48 21.47
C GLY A 309 10.23 11.46 20.35
N LEU A 310 11.39 12.12 20.43
CA LEU A 310 11.83 13.06 19.37
C LEU A 310 12.13 12.34 18.06
N GLN A 311 12.80 11.18 18.12
CA GLN A 311 13.08 10.37 16.93
C GLN A 311 11.77 9.87 16.30
N ALA A 312 10.82 9.41 17.12
CA ALA A 312 9.51 8.98 16.65
C ALA A 312 8.72 10.12 15.99
N ALA A 313 8.82 11.34 16.54
CA ALA A 313 8.21 12.53 15.93
C ALA A 313 8.88 12.89 14.59
N GLU A 314 10.20 12.82 14.49
CA GLU A 314 10.91 12.99 13.21
C GLU A 314 10.48 11.95 12.18
N ASP A 315 10.37 10.68 12.58
CA ASP A 315 9.95 9.59 11.71
C ASP A 315 8.51 9.74 11.20
N LEU A 316 7.62 10.24 12.07
CA LEU A 316 6.24 10.59 11.73
C LEU A 316 6.21 11.72 10.68
N LEU A 317 7.09 12.71 10.84
CA LEU A 317 7.12 13.91 10.01
C LEU A 317 7.98 13.76 8.73
N GLN A 318 8.84 12.75 8.63
CA GLN A 318 9.81 12.56 7.54
C GLN A 318 9.19 12.60 6.13
N LYS A 319 7.95 12.13 5.96
CA LYS A 319 7.24 12.11 4.67
C LYS A 319 6.47 13.40 4.35
N THR A 320 6.40 14.34 5.29
CA THR A 320 5.57 15.54 5.16
C THR A 320 6.27 16.70 4.43
N ASN A 321 7.59 16.61 4.22
CA ASN A 321 8.46 17.68 3.69
C ASN A 321 8.24 19.01 4.42
N ALA A 322 8.02 18.92 5.72
CA ALA A 322 7.70 20.05 6.58
C ALA A 322 8.90 20.47 7.42
N ASN A 323 8.90 21.72 7.87
CA ASN A 323 9.91 22.25 8.79
C ASN A 323 9.32 22.28 10.21
N PRO A 324 9.59 21.27 11.05
CA PRO A 324 9.09 21.29 12.42
C PRO A 324 9.83 22.31 13.27
N VAL A 325 9.10 22.99 14.15
CA VAL A 325 9.66 23.76 15.26
C VAL A 325 9.57 22.89 16.50
N LEU A 326 10.73 22.48 17.03
CA LEU A 326 10.82 21.63 18.21
C LEU A 326 10.96 22.50 19.47
N VAL A 327 10.12 22.26 20.47
CA VAL A 327 10.18 22.90 21.79
C VAL A 327 10.04 21.85 22.88
N ALA A 328 10.57 22.13 24.07
CA ALA A 328 10.36 21.28 25.24
C ALA A 328 9.24 21.87 26.12
N GLY A 329 8.28 21.02 26.47
CA GLY A 329 7.24 21.28 27.45
C GLY A 329 7.84 21.47 28.84
N HIS A 330 7.43 22.55 29.49
CA HIS A 330 7.80 22.91 30.86
C HIS A 330 6.53 23.30 31.62
N PRO A 331 6.46 23.13 32.95
CA PRO A 331 5.31 23.60 33.73
C PRO A 331 4.99 25.10 33.57
N ASP A 332 5.98 25.91 33.21
CA ASP A 332 5.81 27.35 32.94
C ASP A 332 5.42 27.66 31.49
N PHE A 333 5.15 26.64 30.67
CA PHE A 333 4.71 26.82 29.30
C PHE A 333 3.31 27.46 29.30
N SER A 334 3.19 28.65 28.72
CA SER A 334 2.03 29.51 28.92
C SER A 334 1.37 29.96 27.62
N GLU A 335 0.16 30.53 27.73
CA GLU A 335 -0.58 31.13 26.61
C GLU A 335 0.26 32.17 25.84
N ASP A 336 1.06 32.99 26.55
CA ASP A 336 1.97 33.97 25.92
C ASP A 336 2.93 33.32 24.92
N MET A 337 3.38 32.08 25.18
CA MET A 337 4.29 31.36 24.29
C MET A 337 3.57 30.87 23.04
N LEU A 338 2.29 30.53 23.13
CA LEU A 338 1.48 30.06 22.01
C LEU A 338 0.94 31.21 21.15
N TYR A 339 0.41 32.24 21.79
CA TYR A 339 -0.33 33.31 21.14
C TYR A 339 0.45 34.62 21.02
N GLY A 340 1.49 34.79 21.83
CA GLY A 340 2.33 35.98 21.82
C GLY A 340 1.95 36.99 22.89
N LYS A 341 2.82 37.98 23.08
CA LYS A 341 2.63 39.07 24.05
C LYS A 341 3.33 40.35 23.63
N TYR A 342 2.93 41.45 24.26
CA TYR A 342 3.67 42.70 24.19
C TYR A 342 4.92 42.65 25.05
N LEU A 343 6.05 43.02 24.46
CA LEU A 343 7.33 43.15 25.14
C LEU A 343 7.87 44.58 24.94
N PRO A 344 8.52 45.16 25.95
CA PRO A 344 9.23 46.42 25.77
C PRO A 344 10.50 46.20 24.93
N ASN A 345 10.79 47.13 24.02
CA ASN A 345 12.08 47.22 23.35
C ASN A 345 13.08 48.04 24.20
N GLU A 346 14.31 48.22 23.70
CA GLU A 346 15.38 48.98 24.39
C GLU A 346 15.00 50.45 24.70
N SER A 347 14.04 51.03 23.96
CA SER A 347 13.52 52.38 24.18
C SER A 347 12.28 52.42 25.08
N GLY A 348 11.83 51.29 25.64
CA GLY A 348 10.61 51.16 26.43
C GLY A 348 9.30 51.17 25.64
N ALA A 349 9.36 51.17 24.30
CA ALA A 349 8.18 51.06 23.45
C ALA A 349 7.75 49.59 23.34
N LEU A 350 6.45 49.34 23.44
CA LEU A 350 5.90 47.99 23.35
C LEU A 350 5.84 47.53 21.89
N TYR A 351 6.38 46.33 21.63
CA TYR A 351 6.18 45.62 20.37
C TYR A 351 5.52 44.27 20.64
N TYR A 352 4.66 43.84 19.72
CA TYR A 352 4.03 42.52 19.84
C TYR A 352 4.99 41.46 19.32
N ARG A 353 5.32 40.48 20.15
CA ARG A 353 6.05 39.28 19.75
C ARG A 353 5.04 38.15 19.57
N GLU A 354 4.96 37.61 18.36
CA GLU A 354 4.10 36.46 18.06
C GLU A 354 4.58 35.20 18.82
N GLY A 355 3.60 34.41 19.29
CA GLY A 355 3.83 33.09 19.85
C GLY A 355 3.84 32.01 18.75
N PHE A 356 4.10 30.76 19.15
CA PHE A 356 4.27 29.64 18.22
C PHE A 356 3.06 29.46 17.28
N ILE A 357 1.83 29.45 17.80
CA ILE A 357 0.62 29.25 16.98
C ILE A 357 0.43 30.44 16.04
N THR A 358 0.48 31.67 16.58
CA THR A 358 0.25 32.88 15.79
C THR A 358 1.30 33.12 14.71
N ASN A 359 2.53 32.62 14.89
CA ASN A 359 3.62 32.75 13.92
C ASN A 359 3.65 31.59 12.89
N LEU A 360 3.32 30.36 13.32
CA LEU A 360 3.49 29.17 12.48
C LEU A 360 2.21 28.80 11.71
N MET A 361 1.03 28.93 12.32
CA MET A 361 -0.23 28.50 11.71
C MET A 361 -0.58 29.31 10.44
N PRO A 362 -0.44 30.65 10.39
CA PRO A 362 -0.80 31.42 9.19
C PRO A 362 0.11 31.18 7.99
N ARG A 363 1.23 30.45 8.16
CA ARG A 363 2.18 30.20 7.08
C ARG A 363 1.57 29.27 6.02
N LYS A 364 1.96 29.50 4.77
CA LYS A 364 1.50 28.70 3.62
C LYS A 364 2.29 27.39 3.45
N ASP A 365 3.51 27.34 3.96
CA ASP A 365 4.32 26.13 4.02
C ASP A 365 3.85 25.21 5.14
N LYS A 366 4.06 23.89 4.95
CA LYS A 366 3.76 22.90 5.98
C LYS A 366 4.73 23.07 7.14
N SER A 367 4.24 23.65 8.23
CA SER A 367 4.96 23.83 9.48
C SER A 367 4.25 23.03 10.58
N TYR A 368 5.03 22.41 11.47
CA TYR A 368 4.52 21.69 12.64
C TYR A 368 5.13 22.31 13.91
N LEU A 369 4.34 22.35 14.98
CA LEU A 369 4.88 22.61 16.32
C LEU A 369 5.02 21.28 17.03
N VAL A 370 6.24 20.86 17.34
CA VAL A 370 6.50 19.64 18.12
C VAL A 370 6.86 20.05 19.54
N ILE A 371 6.13 19.52 20.51
CA ILE A 371 6.32 19.79 21.93
C ILE A 371 6.72 18.48 22.61
N ASP A 372 8.00 18.35 22.94
CA ASP A 372 8.48 17.24 23.76
C ASP A 372 8.03 17.38 25.21
N ASN A 373 7.89 16.29 25.96
CA ASN A 373 7.35 16.29 27.33
C ASN A 373 6.01 17.06 27.43
N PHE A 374 5.10 16.83 26.49
CA PHE A 374 3.79 17.46 26.44
C PHE A 374 2.98 17.18 27.71
N ASN A 375 3.23 16.05 28.37
CA ASN A 375 2.66 15.73 29.69
C ASN A 375 3.02 16.74 30.79
N ARG A 376 3.97 17.65 30.59
CA ARG A 376 4.28 18.72 31.54
C ARG A 376 3.57 20.04 31.25
N VAL A 377 2.87 20.11 30.12
CA VAL A 377 2.13 21.29 29.68
C VAL A 377 0.70 21.19 30.16
N ASP A 378 0.17 22.29 30.68
CA ASP A 378 -1.25 22.41 31.01
C ASP A 378 -2.06 22.52 29.70
N PRO A 379 -2.98 21.59 29.39
CA PRO A 379 -3.76 21.65 28.15
C PRO A 379 -4.70 22.86 28.06
N ASP A 380 -5.07 23.49 29.18
CA ASP A 380 -6.02 24.61 29.20
C ASP A 380 -5.48 25.84 28.46
N ILE A 381 -4.15 25.98 28.34
CA ILE A 381 -3.54 27.05 27.55
C ILE A 381 -3.90 26.97 26.06
N PHE A 382 -4.42 25.84 25.58
CA PHE A 382 -4.90 25.66 24.21
C PHE A 382 -6.38 26.01 24.03
N GLN A 383 -7.10 26.37 25.10
CA GLN A 383 -8.54 26.59 25.07
C GLN A 383 -8.94 27.68 24.07
N THR A 384 -8.15 28.75 23.95
CA THR A 384 -8.40 29.81 22.94
C THR A 384 -8.39 29.22 21.53
N TYR A 385 -7.46 28.32 21.22
CA TYR A 385 -7.41 27.66 19.92
C TYR A 385 -8.60 26.71 19.72
N ILE A 386 -8.91 25.89 20.72
CA ILE A 386 -10.05 24.96 20.69
C ILE A 386 -11.37 25.69 20.47
N ASN A 387 -11.59 26.83 21.12
CA ASN A 387 -12.78 27.66 20.91
C ASN A 387 -12.89 28.14 19.45
N VAL A 388 -11.76 28.50 18.81
CA VAL A 388 -11.75 28.80 17.37
C VAL A 388 -12.15 27.58 16.55
N LEU A 389 -11.70 26.38 16.91
CA LEU A 389 -12.06 25.13 16.20
C LEU A 389 -13.57 24.84 16.28
N GLU A 390 -14.19 25.10 17.44
CA GLU A 390 -15.65 25.00 17.67
C GLU A 390 -16.44 26.09 16.93
N GLY A 391 -15.76 27.06 16.31
CA GLY A 391 -16.37 28.10 15.49
C GLY A 391 -16.62 29.43 16.21
N TYR A 392 -16.14 29.59 17.45
CA TYR A 392 -16.18 30.87 18.14
C TYR A 392 -15.19 31.87 17.53
N GLU A 393 -15.54 33.16 17.61
CA GLU A 393 -14.63 34.26 17.30
C GLU A 393 -13.95 34.73 18.58
N MET A 394 -12.63 34.58 18.63
CA MET A 394 -11.80 34.94 19.78
C MET A 394 -11.13 36.29 19.56
N THR A 395 -11.13 37.14 20.59
CA THR A 395 -10.40 38.41 20.56
C THR A 395 -9.01 38.21 21.13
N MET A 396 -7.98 38.54 20.34
CA MET A 396 -6.58 38.37 20.71
C MET A 396 -6.05 39.65 21.36
N PRO A 397 -5.11 39.55 22.31
CA PRO A 397 -4.45 40.70 22.94
C PRO A 397 -3.41 41.34 21.99
N ARG A 398 -3.80 41.68 20.76
CA ARG A 398 -2.98 42.30 19.71
C ARG A 398 -3.79 43.36 19.00
N TYR A 399 -3.20 44.54 18.79
CA TYR A 399 -3.84 45.64 18.06
C TYR A 399 -3.43 45.66 16.58
N ASN A 400 -4.38 45.99 15.71
CA ASN A 400 -4.11 46.30 14.30
C ASN A 400 -3.60 47.74 14.14
N LYS A 401 -3.31 48.17 12.90
CA LYS A 401 -2.81 49.53 12.59
C LYS A 401 -3.81 50.65 12.92
N GLU A 402 -5.08 50.31 13.09
CA GLU A 402 -6.18 51.24 13.41
C GLU A 402 -6.46 51.31 14.91
N GLY A 403 -5.74 50.54 15.75
CA GLY A 403 -5.94 50.50 17.19
C GLY A 403 -7.07 49.56 17.65
N ASN A 404 -7.61 48.74 16.76
CA ASN A 404 -8.62 47.73 17.10
C ASN A 404 -7.97 46.41 17.50
N MET A 405 -8.53 45.72 18.50
CA MET A 405 -8.09 44.37 18.84
C MET A 405 -8.37 43.40 17.70
N ILE A 406 -7.41 42.52 17.46
CA ILE A 406 -7.47 41.52 16.40
C ILE A 406 -8.39 40.38 16.80
N LYS A 407 -9.19 39.92 15.83
CA LYS A 407 -10.07 38.77 15.96
C LYS A 407 -9.49 37.55 15.26
N TRP A 408 -9.69 36.39 15.85
CA TRP A 408 -9.33 35.09 15.31
C TRP A 408 -10.58 34.20 15.23
N SER A 409 -10.85 33.69 14.03
CA SER A 409 -11.94 32.76 13.77
C SER A 409 -11.57 31.84 12.62
N ARG A 410 -12.47 30.92 12.25
CA ARG A 410 -12.31 30.07 11.06
C ARG A 410 -12.63 30.79 9.74
N GLN A 411 -13.11 32.04 9.79
CA GLN A 411 -13.53 32.77 8.60
C GLN A 411 -12.31 33.25 7.80
N LYS A 412 -12.47 33.32 6.47
CA LYS A 412 -11.38 33.61 5.51
C LYS A 412 -10.78 35.01 5.67
N ASP A 413 -11.56 35.94 6.21
CA ASP A 413 -11.25 37.34 6.45
C ASP A 413 -10.77 37.63 7.89
N SER A 414 -10.68 36.60 8.74
CA SER A 414 -10.05 36.73 10.06
C SER A 414 -8.55 37.03 9.93
N TYR A 415 -8.01 37.76 10.91
CA TYR A 415 -6.61 38.21 10.87
C TYR A 415 -5.62 37.05 10.88
N TYR A 416 -5.86 36.04 11.73
CA TYR A 416 -5.13 34.79 11.74
C TYR A 416 -5.91 33.75 10.94
N HIS A 417 -5.51 33.57 9.68
CA HIS A 417 -6.13 32.58 8.81
C HIS A 417 -5.89 31.17 9.36
N PHE A 418 -6.97 30.46 9.66
CA PHE A 418 -6.89 29.06 10.06
C PHE A 418 -6.37 28.20 8.91
N ASN A 419 -5.23 27.52 9.11
CA ASN A 419 -4.65 26.59 8.14
C ASN A 419 -4.99 25.15 8.55
N PRO A 420 -5.86 24.44 7.80
CA PRO A 420 -6.24 23.06 8.13
C PRO A 420 -5.10 22.05 8.00
N ASN A 421 -3.99 22.41 7.33
CA ASN A 421 -2.83 21.53 7.18
C ASN A 421 -1.79 21.70 8.30
N TRP A 422 -2.02 22.61 9.24
CA TRP A 422 -1.13 22.88 10.36
C TRP A 422 -1.49 22.02 11.57
N HIS A 423 -0.48 21.45 12.24
CA HIS A 423 -0.67 20.53 13.37
C HIS A 423 0.33 20.79 14.50
N ILE A 424 -0.08 20.42 15.72
CA ILE A 424 0.76 20.34 16.92
C ILE A 424 0.99 18.87 17.23
N VAL A 425 2.26 18.46 17.34
CA VAL A 425 2.65 17.12 17.79
C VAL A 425 3.11 17.22 19.24
N GLY A 426 2.29 16.75 20.18
CA GLY A 426 2.66 16.62 21.59
C GLY A 426 3.23 15.24 21.86
N ILE A 427 4.51 15.15 22.20
CA ILE A 427 5.13 13.88 22.61
C ILE A 427 4.83 13.69 24.09
N THR A 428 4.18 12.58 24.40
CA THR A 428 3.83 12.22 25.77
C THR A 428 4.43 10.86 26.13
N TYR A 429 4.84 10.77 27.39
CA TYR A 429 5.36 9.54 28.01
C TYR A 429 4.38 8.96 29.03
N ASP A 430 3.20 9.58 29.15
CA ASP A 430 2.08 9.10 29.97
C ASP A 430 1.41 7.93 29.23
N ASP A 431 0.84 6.98 29.99
CA ASP A 431 0.10 5.87 29.40
C ASP A 431 -1.31 6.27 28.93
N LEU A 432 -2.00 5.38 28.20
CA LEU A 432 -3.32 5.68 27.64
C LEU A 432 -4.39 5.97 28.71
N ASN A 433 -4.29 5.37 29.89
CA ASN A 433 -5.24 5.61 30.97
C ASN A 433 -4.98 6.97 31.61
N GLU A 434 -3.73 7.33 31.83
CA GLU A 434 -3.31 8.63 32.32
C GLU A 434 -3.75 9.75 31.38
N ILE A 435 -3.58 9.56 30.06
CA ILE A 435 -4.04 10.52 29.04
C ILE A 435 -5.56 10.74 29.15
N LYS A 436 -6.35 9.67 29.22
CA LYS A 436 -7.82 9.76 29.31
C LYS A 436 -8.31 10.45 30.58
N GLN A 437 -7.57 10.32 31.68
CA GLN A 437 -7.93 10.98 32.95
C GLN A 437 -7.48 12.44 33.00
N LYS A 438 -6.37 12.76 32.35
CA LYS A 438 -5.71 14.07 32.43
C LYS A 438 -6.28 15.11 31.48
N TYR A 439 -6.64 14.71 30.26
CA TYR A 439 -7.12 15.62 29.23
C TYR A 439 -8.65 15.64 29.15
N THR A 440 -9.21 16.83 28.94
CA THR A 440 -10.66 17.02 28.82
C THR A 440 -11.20 16.36 27.56
N GLU A 441 -12.49 15.96 27.58
CA GLU A 441 -13.17 15.44 26.38
C GLU A 441 -13.11 16.42 25.21
N GLN A 442 -13.19 17.72 25.49
CA GLN A 442 -13.10 18.77 24.47
C GLN A 442 -11.72 18.81 23.80
N PHE A 443 -10.63 18.67 24.57
CA PHE A 443 -9.29 18.55 24.01
C PHE A 443 -9.14 17.26 23.19
N LEU A 444 -9.59 16.13 23.75
CA LEU A 444 -9.48 14.82 23.11
C LEU A 444 -10.28 14.72 21.80
N LYS A 445 -11.42 15.44 21.69
CA LYS A 445 -12.19 15.57 20.44
C LYS A 445 -11.35 16.07 19.26
N TYR A 446 -10.40 16.98 19.51
CA TYR A 446 -9.53 17.58 18.50
C TYR A 446 -8.15 16.92 18.39
N THR A 447 -7.98 15.77 19.04
CA THR A 447 -6.69 15.10 19.20
C THR A 447 -6.68 13.71 18.57
N ARG A 448 -5.67 13.41 17.76
CA ARG A 448 -5.33 12.05 17.33
C ARG A 448 -4.31 11.47 18.31
N ILE A 449 -4.59 10.31 18.90
CA ILE A 449 -3.64 9.60 19.75
C ILE A 449 -2.94 8.54 18.90
N VAL A 450 -1.62 8.63 18.81
CA VAL A 450 -0.76 7.74 18.03
C VAL A 450 0.25 7.10 18.97
N LYS A 451 0.35 5.77 18.97
CA LYS A 451 1.30 5.03 19.79
C LYS A 451 2.42 4.48 18.91
N VAL A 452 3.66 4.54 19.39
CA VAL A 452 4.80 3.84 18.78
C VAL A 452 4.70 2.36 19.15
N LYS A 453 4.74 1.46 18.15
CA LYS A 453 4.79 0.02 18.40
C LYS A 453 6.15 -0.34 18.96
N GLN A 454 6.17 -1.11 20.04
CA GLN A 454 7.39 -1.73 20.54
C GLN A 454 7.68 -2.95 19.66
N ASP A 455 8.93 -3.08 19.19
CA ASP A 455 9.39 -4.33 18.57
C ASP A 455 9.46 -5.39 19.67
N ASP A 456 8.54 -6.36 19.65
CA ASP A 456 8.60 -7.57 20.48
C ASP A 456 9.63 -8.59 19.95
#